data_AF-A0A0M2PD75-F1
#
_entry.id   AF-A0A0M2PD75-F1
#
_cell.length_a   1.000
_cell.length_b   1.000
_cell.length_c   1.000
_cell.angle_alpha   90.00
_cell.angle_beta   90.00
_cell.angle_gamma   90.00
#
_symmetry.space_group_name_H-M   'P 1'
#
loop_
_entity.id
_entity.type
_entity.pdbx_description
1 polymer ?
#
loop_
_entity_poly.entity_id
_entity_poly.type
_entity_poly.pdbx_seq_one_letter_code
_entity_poly.pdbx_strand_id
1 'polypeptide(L)' 'MKVSKQVKSENMSLLLEIYNLKNHLNELYAKKGPANGEYISFSIKLDLLLKQYMEEKLIMLGDELKEMTKNNSYSAT' A
#
# COMPACT_ATOMS: atom_id res chain seq x y z
N MET A 1 23.72 16.10 14.68
CA MET A 1 22.40 15.44 14.81
C MET A 1 22.27 14.39 13.71
N LYS A 2 22.25 13.08 14.05
CA LYS A 2 22.00 12.01 13.07
C LYS A 2 20.49 11.91 12.85
N VAL A 3 19.98 12.66 11.88
CA VAL A 3 18.57 12.63 11.49
C VAL A 3 18.32 11.36 10.67
N SER A 4 17.59 10.43 11.30
CA SER A 4 16.75 9.37 10.71
C SER A 4 17.24 8.75 9.39
N LYS A 5 17.89 7.58 9.50
CA LYS A 5 17.98 6.60 8.40
C LYS A 5 16.55 6.29 7.90
N GLN A 6 16.20 6.90 6.77
CA GLN A 6 15.54 6.25 5.65
C GLN A 6 14.23 5.52 5.99
N VAL A 7 13.18 6.28 6.32
CA VAL A 7 11.82 5.83 6.01
C VAL A 7 11.78 5.71 4.50
N LYS A 8 11.74 4.46 3.98
CA LYS A 8 11.40 4.23 2.57
C LYS A 8 10.08 4.95 2.33
N SER A 9 10.11 5.99 1.49
CA SER A 9 8.99 6.92 1.37
C SER A 9 7.75 6.17 0.93
N GLU A 10 6.67 6.32 1.71
CA GLU A 10 5.35 5.81 1.39
C GLU A 10 4.92 6.15 -0.04
N ASN A 11 4.28 5.22 -0.76
CA ASN A 11 3.73 5.50 -2.08
C ASN A 11 2.41 6.28 -1.94
N MET A 12 2.52 7.57 -1.67
CA MET A 12 1.38 8.46 -1.45
C MET A 12 0.45 8.55 -2.66
N SER A 13 0.98 8.40 -3.88
CA SER A 13 0.16 8.40 -5.10
C SER A 13 -0.80 7.21 -5.13
N LEU A 14 -0.29 6.01 -4.84
CA LEU A 14 -1.09 4.79 -4.77
C LEU A 14 -2.15 4.88 -3.67
N LEU A 15 -1.77 5.38 -2.49
CA LEU A 15 -2.70 5.59 -1.37
C LEU A 15 -3.83 6.57 -1.72
N LEU A 16 -3.50 7.67 -2.39
CA LEU A 16 -4.51 8.65 -2.81
C LEU A 16 -5.45 8.05 -3.87
N GLU A 17 -4.94 7.26 -4.81
CA GLU A 17 -5.77 6.56 -5.79
C GLU A 17 -6.72 5.55 -5.11
N ILE A 18 -6.21 4.73 -4.18
CA ILE A 18 -7.03 3.80 -3.38
C ILE A 18 -8.13 4.54 -2.62
N TYR A 19 -7.78 5.66 -1.97
CA TYR A 19 -8.72 6.48 -1.21
C TYR A 19 -9.85 7.03 -2.10
N ASN A 20 -9.48 7.65 -3.23
CA ASN A 20 -10.44 8.21 -4.16
C ASN A 20 -11.35 7.13 -4.76
N LEU A 21 -10.79 5.96 -5.09
CA LEU A 21 -11.54 4.86 -5.65
C LEU A 21 -12.54 4.26 -4.64
N LYS A 22 -12.17 4.16 -3.36
CA LYS A 22 -13.11 3.76 -2.28
C LYS A 22 -14.29 4.71 -2.17
N ASN A 23 -14.03 6.02 -2.18
CA ASN A 23 -15.10 7.03 -2.13
C ASN A 23 -16.02 6.92 -3.35
N HIS A 24 -15.44 6.77 -4.54
CA HIS A 24 -16.23 6.62 -5.77
C HIS A 24 -17.09 5.35 -5.76
N LEU A 25 -16.56 4.23 -5.27
CA LEU A 25 -17.32 2.98 -5.11
C LEU A 25 -18.49 3.12 -4.14
N ASN A 26 -18.30 3.83 -3.03
CA ASN A 26 -19.40 4.10 -2.08
C ASN A 26 -20.52 4.90 -2.74
N GLU A 27 -20.18 5.90 -3.54
CA GLU A 27 -21.17 6.65 -4.31
C GLU A 27 -21.88 5.78 -5.35
N LEU A 28 -21.14 4.96 -6.09
CA LEU A 28 -21.71 4.05 -7.09
C LEU A 28 -22.61 3.00 -6.46
N TYR A 29 -22.23 2.46 -5.31
CA TYR A 29 -23.06 1.52 -4.55
C TYR A 29 -24.39 2.17 -4.18
N ALA A 30 -24.34 3.39 -3.63
CA ALA A 30 -25.55 4.11 -3.22
C ALA A 30 -26.45 4.48 -4.41
N LYS A 31 -25.88 4.81 -5.57
CA LYS A 31 -26.62 5.28 -6.76
C LYS A 31 -27.12 4.14 -7.66
N LYS A 32 -26.30 3.12 -7.88
CA LYS A 32 -26.51 2.08 -8.90
C LYS A 32 -26.52 0.65 -8.34
N GLY A 33 -26.09 0.48 -7.09
CA GLY A 33 -25.99 -0.82 -6.44
C GLY A 33 -24.77 -1.65 -6.88
N PRO A 34 -24.52 -2.77 -6.17
CA PRO A 34 -23.33 -3.59 -6.38
C PRO A 34 -23.34 -4.43 -7.67
N ALA A 35 -24.51 -4.67 -8.25
CA ALA A 35 -24.65 -5.42 -9.51
C ALA A 35 -24.33 -4.55 -10.74
N ASN A 36 -24.10 -3.25 -10.57
CA ASN A 36 -23.74 -2.37 -11.67
C ASN A 36 -22.34 -2.71 -12.22
N GLY A 37 -22.22 -2.77 -13.55
CA GLY A 37 -20.96 -3.11 -14.21
C GLY A 37 -19.78 -2.19 -13.84
N GLU A 38 -20.00 -0.88 -13.74
CA GLU A 38 -18.95 0.06 -13.33
C GLU A 38 -18.51 -0.19 -11.89
N TYR A 39 -19.47 -0.42 -10.98
CA TYR A 39 -19.16 -0.77 -9.59
C TYR A 39 -18.29 -2.04 -9.54
N ILE A 40 -18.66 -3.08 -10.28
CA ILE A 40 -17.89 -4.33 -10.35
C ILE A 40 -16.48 -4.05 -10.86
N SER A 41 -16.33 -3.35 -11.98
CA SER A 41 -15.02 -3.03 -12.56
C SER A 41 -14.15 -2.22 -11.60
N PHE A 42 -14.70 -1.20 -10.94
CA PHE A 42 -13.95 -0.41 -9.97
C PHE A 42 -13.62 -1.20 -8.70
N SER A 43 -14.47 -2.13 -8.27
CA SER A 43 -14.21 -2.99 -7.11
C SER A 43 -13.03 -3.93 -7.37
N ILE A 44 -12.92 -4.47 -8.58
CA ILE A 44 -11.78 -5.28 -9.02
C ILE A 44 -10.53 -4.42 -9.08
N LYS A 45 -10.60 -3.21 -9.65
CA LYS A 45 -9.47 -2.28 -9.67
C LYS A 45 -8.98 -1.96 -8.26
N LEU A 46 -9.90 -1.72 -7.32
CA LEU A 46 -9.56 -1.44 -5.93
C LEU A 46 -8.82 -2.62 -5.27
N ASP A 47 -9.27 -3.85 -5.51
CA ASP A 47 -8.60 -5.05 -5.00
C ASP A 47 -7.16 -5.18 -5.53
N LEU A 48 -6.94 -4.89 -6.82
CA LEU A 48 -5.61 -4.90 -7.42
C LEU A 48 -4.68 -3.84 -6.79
N LEU A 49 -5.15 -2.61 -6.60
CA LEU A 49 -4.36 -1.54 -5.99
C LEU A 49 -4.03 -1.85 -4.52
N LEU A 50 -4.96 -2.45 -3.77
CA LEU A 50 -4.71 -2.88 -2.40
C LEU A 50 -3.66 -3.99 -2.33
N LYS A 51 -3.70 -4.95 -3.26
CA LYS A 51 -2.67 -6.00 -3.38
C LYS A 51 -1.30 -5.40 -3.67
N GLN A 52 -1.21 -4.49 -4.65
CA GLN A 52 0.03 -3.79 -4.98
C GLN A 52 0.59 -3.05 -3.74
N TYR A 53 -0.26 -2.34 -3.01
CA TYR A 53 0.16 -1.64 -1.79
C TYR A 53 0.69 -2.61 -0.72
N MET A 54 0.02 -3.75 -0.52
CA MET A 54 0.50 -4.76 0.42
C MET A 54 1.85 -5.36 0.00
N GLU A 55 2.05 -5.61 -1.29
CA GLU A 55 3.34 -6.08 -1.82
C GLU A 55 4.46 -5.06 -1.57
N GLU A 56 4.20 -3.77 -1.82
CA GLU A 56 5.14 -2.69 -1.50
C GLU A 56 5.50 -2.69 -0.01
N LYS A 57 4.52 -2.89 0.88
CA LYS A 57 4.76 -2.98 2.33
C LYS A 57 5.57 -4.20 2.74
N LEU A 58 5.30 -5.36 2.15
CA LEU A 58 6.06 -6.58 2.44
C LEU A 58 7.52 -6.43 2.00
N ILE A 59 7.78 -5.79 0.86
CA ILE A 59 9.14 -5.49 0.39
C ILE A 59 9.84 -4.52 1.33
N MET A 60 9.15 -3.45 1.78
CA MET A 60 9.72 -2.51 2.75
C MET A 60 10.12 -3.23 4.05
N LEU A 61 9.20 -4.01 4.61
CA LEU A 61 9.44 -4.78 5.83
C LEU A 61 10.59 -5.79 5.67
N GLY A 62 10.61 -6.53 4.56
CA GLY A 62 11.67 -7.50 4.27
C GLY A 62 13.06 -6.86 4.20
N ASP A 63 13.16 -5.66 3.64
CA ASP A 63 14.44 -4.95 3.58
C ASP A 63 14.82 -4.31 4.91
N GLU A 64 13.86 -3.82 5.71
CA GLU A 64 14.12 -3.38 7.08
C GLU A 64 14.69 -4.53 7.94
N LEU A 65 14.12 -5.73 7.81
CA LEU A 65 14.62 -6.93 8.49
C LEU A 65 16.04 -7.32 8.06
N LYS A 66 16.37 -7.22 6.76
CA LYS A 66 17.73 -7.46 6.25
C LYS A 66 18.73 -6.45 6.83
N GLU A 67 18.36 -5.17 6.90
CA GLU A 67 19.24 -4.16 7.48
C GLU A 67 19.46 -4.37 8.99
N MET A 68 18.43 -4.80 9.73
CA MET A 68 18.56 -5.13 11.16
C MET A 68 19.51 -6.31 11.39
N THR A 69 19.36 -7.40 10.62
CA THR A 69 20.23 -8.59 10.73
C THR A 69 21.68 -8.28 10.35
N LYS A 70 21.89 -7.48 9.31
CA LYS A 70 23.22 -6.99 8.91
C LYS A 70 23.90 -6.21 10.03
N ASN A 71 23.22 -5.25 10.66
CA ASN A 71 23.82 -4.44 11.74
C ASN A 71 24.17 -5.25 13.00
N ASN A 72 23.38 -6.28 13.33
CA ASN A 72 23.68 -7.18 14.46
C ASN A 72 24.89 -8.07 14.18
N SER A 73 25.12 -8.50 12.93
CA SER A 73 26.28 -9.34 12.57
C SER A 73 27.64 -8.63 12.74
N TYR A 74 27.67 -7.30 12.60
CA TYR A 74 28.88 -6.48 12.77
C TYR A 74 29.14 -6.03 14.22
N SER A 75 28.23 -6.33 15.16
CA SER A 75 28.39 -5.97 16.58
C SER A 75 28.90 -7.13 17.45
N ALA A 76 29.17 -8.29 16.85
CA ALA A 76 29.57 -9.52 17.55
C ALA A 76 31.07 -9.89 17.38
N THR A 77 31.89 -8.98 16.84
CA THR A 77 33.36 -9.11 16.71
C THR A 77 34.04 -7.94 17.38
#